data_AF-J9BTR3-F1
#
_entry.id   AF-J9BTR3-F1
#
_cell.length_a   1.000
_cell.length_b   1.000
_cell.length_c   1.000
_cell.angle_alpha   90.00
_cell.angle_beta   90.00
_cell.angle_gamma   90.00
#
_symmetry.space_group_name_H-M   'P 1'
#
loop_
_entity.id
_entity.type
_entity.pdbx_description
1 polymer ?
#
loop_
_entity_poly.entity_id
_entity_poly.type
_entity_poly.pdbx_seq_one_letter_code
_entity_poly.pdbx_strand_id
1 'polypeptide(L)'
;GSYKQKFDQVRLLYFYMLVHPGKKLNFMGGEIGMFREWDENRELDWGLLGYPQHKGLEQLIIRLGELYEHRPELHCGEYHPARFEWLVREAKDEGIFAFVRKGPDGKQLLAVLNTLPVFRPEFPICRNGFCHAVPLLCT
;
A
#
# COMPACT_ATOMS: atom_id res chain seq x y z
N GLY A 1 11.54 -4.23 -15.93
CA GLY A 1 12.23 -3.40 -14.93
C GLY A 1 13.41 -4.15 -14.34
N SER A 2 14.37 -3.43 -13.76
CA SER A 2 15.46 -3.99 -12.97
C SER A 2 14.94 -4.70 -11.71
N TYR A 3 15.81 -5.47 -11.05
CA TYR A 3 15.49 -6.15 -9.78
C TYR A 3 14.89 -5.18 -8.75
N LYS A 4 15.53 -4.02 -8.52
CA LYS A 4 15.01 -2.98 -7.62
C LYS A 4 13.65 -2.44 -8.07
N GLN A 5 13.48 -2.13 -9.36
CA GLN A 5 12.21 -1.60 -9.88
C GLN A 5 11.05 -2.57 -9.67
N LYS A 6 11.28 -3.89 -9.80
CA LYS A 6 10.26 -4.91 -9.50
C LYS A 6 9.84 -4.87 -8.03
N PHE A 7 10.79 -4.71 -7.11
CA PHE A 7 10.51 -4.56 -5.68
C PHE A 7 9.80 -3.24 -5.35
N ASP A 8 10.20 -2.13 -5.94
CA ASP A 8 9.50 -0.85 -5.77
C ASP A 8 8.04 -0.97 -6.22
N GLN A 9 7.79 -1.66 -7.34
CA GLN A 9 6.44 -1.90 -7.87
C GLN A 9 5.60 -2.84 -7.00
N VAL A 10 6.17 -3.93 -6.48
CA VAL A 10 5.41 -4.85 -5.62
C VAL A 10 5.09 -4.23 -4.26
N ARG A 11 5.99 -3.40 -3.70
CA ARG A 11 5.73 -2.60 -2.49
C ARG A 11 4.57 -1.64 -2.71
N LEU A 12 4.57 -0.92 -3.84
CA LEU A 12 3.49 -0.03 -4.24
C LEU A 12 2.15 -0.79 -4.38
N LEU A 13 2.18 -1.97 -5.00
CA LEU A 13 1.00 -2.81 -5.16
C LEU A 13 0.43 -3.26 -3.81
N TYR A 14 1.26 -3.75 -2.89
CA TYR A 14 0.81 -4.17 -1.56
C TYR A 14 0.29 -3.01 -0.72
N PHE A 15 0.96 -1.85 -0.80
CA PHE A 15 0.46 -0.61 -0.19
C PHE A 15 -0.93 -0.27 -0.72
N TYR A 16 -1.09 -0.21 -2.04
CA TYR A 16 -2.38 0.06 -2.70
C TYR A 16 -3.45 -0.96 -2.28
N MET A 17 -3.14 -2.25 -2.40
CA MET A 17 -4.05 -3.34 -2.07
C MET A 17 -4.55 -3.20 -0.64
N LEU A 18 -3.68 -2.90 0.31
CA LEU A 18 -4.04 -2.81 1.72
C LEU A 18 -4.85 -1.55 2.06
N VAL A 19 -4.51 -0.40 1.48
CA VAL A 19 -5.18 0.87 1.80
C VAL A 19 -6.45 1.13 0.99
N HIS A 20 -6.65 0.45 -0.14
CA HIS A 20 -7.88 0.51 -0.92
C HIS A 20 -9.06 -0.17 -0.17
N PRO A 21 -10.34 0.22 -0.37
CA PRO A 21 -11.49 -0.50 0.19
C PRO A 21 -11.56 -1.97 -0.23
N GLY A 22 -12.02 -2.83 0.68
CA GLY A 22 -12.26 -4.26 0.45
C GLY A 22 -11.34 -5.15 1.29
N LYS A 23 -11.79 -6.37 1.62
CA LYS A 23 -10.99 -7.34 2.38
C LYS A 23 -9.75 -7.79 1.60
N LYS A 24 -8.73 -8.23 2.34
CA LYS A 24 -7.41 -8.57 1.82
C LYS A 24 -7.22 -10.07 1.77
N LEU A 25 -6.67 -10.54 0.66
CA LEU A 25 -6.24 -11.92 0.49
C LEU A 25 -4.94 -11.90 -0.30
N ASN A 26 -3.94 -12.61 0.19
CA ASN A 26 -2.67 -12.82 -0.50
C ASN A 26 -2.32 -14.30 -0.41
N PHE A 27 -1.77 -14.86 -1.49
CA PHE A 27 -1.31 -16.24 -1.48
C PHE A 27 0.14 -16.31 -1.00
N MET A 28 0.47 -17.40 -0.32
CA MET A 28 1.79 -17.61 0.27
C MET A 28 2.91 -17.53 -0.77
N GLY A 29 4.05 -16.98 -0.37
CA GLY A 29 5.19 -16.71 -1.25
C GLY A 29 5.19 -15.31 -1.89
N GLY A 30 4.03 -14.68 -2.03
CA GLY A 30 3.93 -13.29 -2.49
C GLY A 30 4.57 -12.32 -1.50
N GLU A 31 4.43 -12.60 -0.20
CA GLU A 31 4.93 -11.77 0.89
C GLU A 31 6.45 -11.75 1.03
N ILE A 32 7.13 -12.74 0.47
CA ILE A 32 8.59 -12.82 0.42
C ILE A 32 9.14 -12.46 -0.96
N GLY A 33 8.29 -12.10 -1.92
CA GLY A 33 8.70 -11.76 -3.29
C GLY A 33 9.34 -12.93 -4.03
N MET A 34 8.73 -14.13 -3.93
CA MET A 34 9.24 -15.34 -4.59
C MET A 34 9.30 -15.16 -6.12
N PHE A 35 10.40 -15.59 -6.73
CA PHE A 35 10.61 -15.44 -8.18
C PHE A 35 9.96 -16.52 -9.01
N ARG A 36 10.03 -17.74 -8.50
CA ARG A 36 9.45 -18.91 -9.14
C ARG A 36 7.94 -18.90 -8.93
N GLU A 37 7.21 -19.44 -9.90
CA GLU A 37 5.81 -19.78 -9.69
C GLU A 37 5.66 -20.81 -8.56
N TRP A 38 4.53 -20.79 -7.87
CA TRP A 38 4.27 -21.78 -6.82
C TRP A 38 4.18 -23.21 -7.41
N ASP A 39 4.65 -24.18 -6.64
CA ASP A 39 4.62 -25.62 -6.97
C ASP A 39 4.26 -26.36 -5.69
N GLU A 40 3.17 -27.11 -5.71
CA GLU A 40 2.65 -27.86 -4.57
C GLU A 40 3.60 -28.98 -4.10
N ASN A 41 4.53 -29.42 -4.95
CA ASN A 41 5.49 -30.49 -4.64
C ASN A 41 6.76 -29.95 -3.94
N ARG A 42 6.86 -28.64 -3.72
CA ARG A 42 8.05 -27.99 -3.16
C ARG A 42 7.66 -26.96 -2.12
N GLU A 43 8.57 -26.72 -1.18
CA GLU A 43 8.41 -25.63 -0.23
C GLU A 43 8.60 -24.26 -0.92
N LEU A 44 8.22 -23.21 -0.19
CA LEU A 44 8.53 -21.83 -0.59
C LEU A 44 10.04 -21.60 -0.50
N ASP A 45 10.54 -20.68 -1.30
CA ASP A 45 11.97 -20.36 -1.36
C ASP A 45 12.42 -19.52 -0.14
N TRP A 46 12.32 -20.08 1.07
CA TRP A 46 12.56 -19.38 2.35
C TRP A 46 13.94 -18.72 2.44
N GLY A 47 14.95 -19.28 1.77
CA GLY A 47 16.29 -18.72 1.67
C GLY A 47 16.34 -17.31 1.09
N LEU A 48 15.30 -16.89 0.34
CA LEU A 48 15.19 -15.52 -0.19
C LEU A 48 15.15 -14.45 0.92
N LEU A 49 14.68 -14.78 2.13
CA LEU A 49 14.65 -13.84 3.26
C LEU A 49 16.05 -13.44 3.75
N GLY A 50 17.11 -14.12 3.30
CA GLY A 50 18.49 -13.69 3.52
C GLY A 50 18.92 -12.48 2.68
N TYR A 51 18.14 -12.10 1.66
CA TYR A 51 18.47 -10.99 0.77
C TYR A 51 17.73 -9.69 1.16
N PRO A 52 18.40 -8.52 1.13
CA PRO A 52 17.82 -7.28 1.65
C PRO A 52 16.47 -6.85 1.05
N GLN A 53 16.26 -7.05 -0.26
CA GLN A 53 15.01 -6.63 -0.90
C GLN A 53 13.81 -7.48 -0.47
N HIS A 54 14.01 -8.79 -0.36
CA HIS A 54 12.97 -9.72 0.11
C HIS A 54 12.65 -9.48 1.59
N LYS A 55 13.68 -9.29 2.42
CA LYS A 55 13.48 -8.94 3.83
C LYS A 55 12.75 -7.61 3.99
N GLY A 56 13.09 -6.61 3.18
CA GLY A 56 12.42 -5.32 3.18
C GLY A 56 10.95 -5.39 2.73
N LEU A 57 10.60 -6.29 1.81
CA LEU A 57 9.22 -6.54 1.41
C LEU A 57 8.43 -7.22 2.53
N GLU A 58 8.99 -8.26 3.16
CA GLU A 58 8.37 -8.95 4.30
C GLU A 58 8.09 -7.96 5.43
N GLN A 59 9.06 -7.13 5.81
CA GLN A 59 8.90 -6.10 6.83
C GLN A 59 7.81 -5.08 6.48
N LEU A 60 7.73 -4.67 5.20
CA LEU A 60 6.65 -3.78 4.76
C LEU A 60 5.29 -4.45 4.95
N ILE A 61 5.14 -5.72 4.59
CA ILE A 61 3.87 -6.44 4.69
C ILE A 61 3.45 -6.63 6.14
N ILE A 62 4.40 -6.94 7.04
CA ILE A 62 4.15 -6.95 8.49
C ILE A 62 3.63 -5.60 8.95
N ARG A 63 4.33 -4.51 8.58
CA ARG A 63 3.95 -3.16 8.99
C ARG A 63 2.58 -2.73 8.43
N LEU A 64 2.28 -3.10 7.20
CA LEU A 64 0.97 -2.87 6.60
C LEU A 64 -0.12 -3.68 7.31
N GLY A 65 0.16 -4.92 7.70
CA GLY A 65 -0.73 -5.76 8.50
C GLY A 65 -1.06 -5.15 9.86
N GLU A 66 -0.04 -4.70 10.60
CA GLU A 66 -0.21 -3.96 11.87
C GLU A 66 -1.08 -2.72 11.67
N LEU A 67 -0.84 -1.95 10.60
CA LEU A 67 -1.63 -0.77 10.28
C LEU A 67 -3.10 -1.14 9.99
N TYR A 68 -3.33 -2.20 9.21
CA TYR A 68 -4.68 -2.68 8.89
C TYR A 68 -5.44 -3.10 10.14
N GLU A 69 -4.80 -3.78 11.08
CA GLU A 69 -5.41 -4.24 12.33
C GLU A 69 -5.79 -3.08 13.26
N HIS A 70 -4.92 -2.07 13.38
CA HIS A 70 -5.06 -1.01 14.37
C HIS A 70 -5.78 0.25 13.84
N ARG A 71 -6.16 0.29 12.56
CA ARG A 71 -6.79 1.45 11.93
C ARG A 71 -8.19 1.12 11.40
N PRO A 72 -9.25 1.39 12.17
CA PRO A 72 -10.64 1.20 11.76
C PRO A 72 -11.00 1.83 10.41
N GLU A 73 -10.33 2.91 10.00
CA GLU A 73 -10.48 3.55 8.69
C GLU A 73 -10.25 2.56 7.53
N LEU A 74 -9.39 1.56 7.72
CA LEU A 74 -8.99 0.59 6.70
C LEU A 74 -9.97 -0.59 6.55
N HIS A 75 -10.76 -0.92 7.57
CA HIS A 75 -11.57 -2.14 7.58
C HIS A 75 -13.01 -2.01 8.10
N CYS A 76 -13.35 -0.96 8.86
CA CYS A 76 -14.71 -0.75 9.36
C CYS A 76 -15.58 -0.04 8.33
N GLY A 77 -16.63 -0.73 7.86
CA GLY A 77 -17.61 -0.17 6.93
C GLY A 77 -17.05 0.06 5.51
N GLU A 78 -15.99 -0.64 5.10
CA GLU A 78 -15.30 -0.41 3.82
C GLU A 78 -16.18 -0.55 2.56
N TYR A 79 -17.32 -1.23 2.67
CA TYR A 79 -18.32 -1.34 1.60
C TYR A 79 -19.31 -0.15 1.55
N HIS A 80 -19.30 0.73 2.55
CA HIS A 80 -20.12 1.93 2.56
C HIS A 80 -19.42 3.03 1.74
N PRO A 81 -20.02 3.55 0.66
CA PRO A 81 -19.36 4.52 -0.24
C PRO A 81 -18.82 5.76 0.47
N ALA A 82 -19.53 6.26 1.49
CA ALA A 82 -19.06 7.42 2.27
C ALA A 82 -17.76 7.20 3.07
N ARG A 83 -17.24 5.96 3.17
CA ARG A 83 -15.99 5.63 3.88
C ARG A 83 -14.74 5.82 3.01
N PHE A 84 -14.93 6.16 1.75
CA PHE A 84 -13.88 6.37 0.76
C PHE A 84 -14.14 7.64 -0.05
N GLU A 85 -13.10 8.40 -0.35
CA GLU A 85 -13.19 9.60 -1.19
C GLU A 85 -11.91 9.78 -2.01
N TRP A 86 -12.03 9.81 -3.34
CA TRP A 86 -10.93 10.20 -4.21
C TRP A 86 -10.62 11.69 -4.02
N LEU A 87 -9.34 12.03 -3.80
CA LEU A 87 -8.84 13.41 -3.85
C LEU A 87 -8.12 13.69 -5.17
N VAL A 88 -7.37 12.70 -5.66
CA VAL A 88 -6.63 12.76 -6.92
C VAL A 88 -6.83 11.44 -7.65
N ARG A 89 -7.48 11.50 -8.82
CA ARG A 89 -7.75 10.33 -9.68
C ARG A 89 -7.41 10.54 -11.16
N GLU A 90 -7.13 11.77 -11.57
CA GLU A 90 -6.94 12.19 -12.96
C GLU A 90 -5.53 12.72 -13.24
N ALA A 91 -4.61 12.68 -12.26
CA ALA A 91 -3.20 13.07 -12.41
C ALA A 91 -2.38 11.97 -13.10
N LYS A 92 -2.82 11.57 -14.29
CA LYS A 92 -2.27 10.44 -15.05
C LYS A 92 -0.82 10.67 -15.47
N ASP A 93 -0.50 11.87 -15.94
CA ASP A 93 0.84 12.22 -16.41
C ASP A 93 1.83 12.31 -15.25
N GLU A 94 1.35 12.64 -14.06
CA GLU A 94 2.14 12.66 -12.84
C GLU A 94 2.26 11.30 -12.17
N GLY A 95 1.35 10.37 -12.48
CA GLY A 95 1.26 9.06 -11.86
C GLY A 95 0.81 9.10 -10.40
N ILE A 96 0.07 10.14 -10.00
CA ILE A 96 -0.33 10.32 -8.61
C ILE A 96 -1.78 9.92 -8.41
N PHE A 97 -2.00 9.08 -7.40
CA PHE A 97 -3.32 8.77 -6.87
C PHE A 97 -3.36 9.15 -5.40
N ALA A 98 -4.45 9.78 -4.98
CA ALA A 98 -4.64 10.10 -3.57
C ALA A 98 -6.11 9.98 -3.19
N PHE A 99 -6.37 9.43 -2.00
CA PHE A 99 -7.72 9.23 -1.49
C PHE A 99 -7.74 9.19 0.03
N VAL A 100 -8.93 9.42 0.58
CA VAL A 100 -9.19 9.38 2.01
C VAL A 100 -9.99 8.13 2.37
N ARG A 101 -9.56 7.46 3.43
CA ARG A 101 -10.33 6.45 4.17
C ARG A 101 -10.90 7.07 5.43
N LYS A 102 -12.20 6.90 5.69
CA LYS A 102 -12.88 7.53 6.83
C LYS A 102 -13.32 6.48 7.84
N GLY A 103 -12.84 6.57 9.07
CA GLY A 103 -13.18 5.67 10.17
C GLY A 103 -14.52 6.00 10.83
N PRO A 104 -15.09 5.05 11.59
CA PRO A 104 -16.35 5.22 12.31
C PRO A 104 -16.29 6.33 13.37
N ASP A 105 -15.12 6.61 13.92
CA ASP A 105 -14.86 7.62 14.96
C ASP A 105 -14.57 9.02 14.38
N GLY A 106 -14.75 9.21 13.07
CA GLY A 106 -14.48 10.46 12.36
C GLY A 106 -13.01 10.68 12.00
N LYS A 107 -12.08 9.82 12.45
CA LYS A 107 -10.68 9.85 12.01
C LYS A 107 -10.56 9.43 10.56
N GLN A 108 -9.45 9.84 9.94
CA GLN A 108 -9.25 9.70 8.51
C GLN A 108 -7.80 9.41 8.19
N LEU A 109 -7.60 8.60 7.16
CA LEU A 109 -6.29 8.32 6.59
C LEU A 109 -6.23 8.87 5.18
N LEU A 110 -5.17 9.62 4.89
CA LEU A 110 -4.79 10.00 3.54
C LEU A 110 -3.81 8.96 3.01
N ALA A 111 -4.18 8.30 1.91
CA ALA A 111 -3.27 7.47 1.13
C ALA A 111 -2.82 8.26 -0.10
N VAL A 112 -1.51 8.26 -0.37
CA VAL A 112 -0.91 8.87 -1.56
C VAL A 112 0.00 7.84 -2.21
N LEU A 113 -0.15 7.67 -3.52
CA LEU A 113 0.60 6.72 -4.32
C LEU A 113 1.28 7.46 -5.46
N ASN A 114 2.57 7.19 -5.65
CA ASN A 114 3.32 7.59 -6.83
C ASN A 114 3.66 6.34 -7.64
N THR A 115 3.06 6.23 -8.82
CA THR A 115 3.15 5.05 -9.69
C THR A 115 4.25 5.17 -10.74
N LEU A 116 4.93 6.32 -10.80
CA LEU A 116 6.05 6.56 -11.69
C LEU A 116 7.38 6.60 -10.92
N PRO A 117 8.50 6.18 -11.53
CA PRO A 117 9.83 6.24 -10.92
C PRO A 117 10.40 7.67 -10.96
N VAL A 118 9.57 8.68 -10.72
CA VAL A 118 9.92 10.10 -10.74
C VAL A 118 9.71 10.65 -9.33
N PHE A 119 10.79 11.10 -8.69
CA PHE A 119 10.71 11.74 -7.39
C PHE A 119 9.99 13.09 -7.50
N ARG A 120 8.99 13.31 -6.64
CA ARG A 120 8.21 14.53 -6.58
C ARG A 120 8.31 15.09 -5.16
N PRO A 121 9.18 16.08 -4.91
CA PRO A 121 9.31 16.66 -3.57
C PRO A 121 8.04 17.38 -3.13
N GLU A 122 7.28 17.92 -4.10
CA GLU A 122 6.04 18.62 -3.88
C GLU A 122 4.99 18.14 -4.88
N PHE A 123 3.77 17.91 -4.38
CA PHE A 123 2.59 17.67 -5.20
C PHE A 123 1.36 18.19 -4.45
N PRO A 124 0.62 19.16 -5.02
CA PRO A 124 -0.52 19.75 -4.33
C PRO A 124 -1.69 18.76 -4.25
N ILE A 125 -2.24 18.58 -3.06
CA ILE A 125 -3.48 17.82 -2.83
C ILE A 125 -4.50 18.78 -2.21
N CYS A 126 -5.47 19.20 -3.01
CA CYS A 126 -6.52 20.11 -2.56
C CYS A 126 -7.56 19.34 -1.73
N ARG A 127 -7.89 19.86 -0.55
CA ARG A 127 -8.94 19.33 0.30
C ARG A 127 -9.63 20.45 1.06
N ASN A 128 -10.96 20.41 1.14
CA ASN A 128 -11.72 21.34 1.96
C ASN A 128 -11.55 21.00 3.45
N GLY A 129 -11.07 21.96 4.26
CA GLY A 129 -10.93 21.85 5.72
C GLY A 129 -9.48 21.93 6.23
N PHE A 130 -9.32 22.02 7.56
CA PHE A 130 -8.00 22.06 8.20
C PHE A 130 -7.30 20.70 8.09
N CYS A 131 -6.09 20.70 7.54
CA CYS A 131 -5.29 19.51 7.29
C CYS A 131 -3.97 19.56 8.07
N HIS A 132 -3.96 18.98 9.27
CA HIS A 132 -2.72 18.48 9.85
C HIS A 132 -2.67 16.97 9.58
N ALA A 133 -1.66 16.54 8.82
CA ALA A 133 -1.40 15.13 8.56
C ALA A 133 -0.10 14.73 9.25
N VAL A 134 -0.13 13.62 9.97
CA VAL A 134 1.05 13.01 10.58
C VAL A 134 1.42 11.78 9.75
N PRO A 135 2.67 11.65 9.28
CA PRO A 135 3.10 10.46 8.57
C PRO A 135 2.96 9.21 9.44
N LEU A 136 2.23 8.20 8.94
CA LEU A 136 2.10 6.90 9.61
C LEU A 136 2.99 5.82 9.00
N LEU A 137 3.21 5.91 7.69
CA LEU A 137 4.06 5.00 6.93
C LEU A 137 4.57 5.72 5.66
N CYS A 138 5.87 5.61 5.42
CA CYS A 138 6.52 5.97 4.17
C CYS A 138 7.34 4.75 3.73
N THR A 139 7.20 4.32 2.48
CA THR A 139 7.75 3.06 1.97
C THR A 139 8.83 3.29 0.94
#